data_AF-A0A2N1R3D0-F1
#
_entry.id   AF-A0A2N1R3D0-F1
#
_cell.length_a   1.000
_cell.length_b   1.000
_cell.length_c   1.000
_cell.angle_alpha   90.00
_cell.angle_beta   90.00
_cell.angle_gamma   90.00
#
_symmetry.space_group_name_H-M   'P 1'
#
loop_
_entity.id
_entity.type
_entity.pdbx_description
1 polymer ?
#
loop_
_entity_poly.entity_id
_entity_poly.type
_entity_poly.pdbx_seq_one_letter_code
_entity_poly.pdbx_strand_id
1 'polypeptide(L)'
;MSSTGWKEKAYVDTYDDTLGSLQRRRAEDPSFDAASARGVLKHLYIQDGNDWVGRGELQDIVMQATLDAYEFFLARWEDEDS
;
A
#
# COMPACT_ATOMS: atom_id res chain seq x y z
N MET A 1 -25.63 0.48 -11.90
CA MET A 1 -24.37 0.71 -11.16
C MET A 1 -24.64 0.34 -9.71
N SER A 2 -23.85 -0.57 -9.11
CA SER A 2 -24.05 -0.97 -7.71
C SER A 2 -23.73 0.20 -6.78
N SER A 3 -24.41 0.31 -5.63
CA SER A 3 -24.22 1.39 -4.63
C SER A 3 -22.82 1.40 -3.98
N THR A 4 -21.96 0.45 -4.33
CA THR A 4 -20.60 0.25 -3.79
C THR A 4 -19.48 0.52 -4.80
N GLY A 5 -19.74 0.95 -6.04
CA GLY A 5 -18.69 1.16 -7.04
C GLY A 5 -17.64 2.22 -6.64
N TRP A 6 -17.99 3.12 -5.73
CA TRP A 6 -17.04 4.09 -5.15
C TRP A 6 -15.98 3.42 -4.28
N LYS A 7 -16.27 2.26 -3.66
CA LYS A 7 -15.33 1.52 -2.80
C LYS A 7 -14.24 0.88 -3.63
N GLU A 8 -14.65 0.18 -4.68
CA GLU A 8 -13.72 -0.43 -5.65
C GLU A 8 -12.86 0.65 -6.30
N LYS A 9 -13.47 1.78 -6.70
CA LYS A 9 -12.70 2.91 -7.22
C LYS A 9 -11.69 3.44 -6.20
N ALA A 10 -12.09 3.68 -4.95
CA ALA A 10 -11.19 4.18 -3.91
C ALA A 10 -10.03 3.22 -3.64
N TYR A 11 -10.32 1.90 -3.66
CA TYR A 11 -9.31 0.87 -3.53
C TYR A 11 -8.31 0.93 -4.70
N VAL A 12 -8.80 0.84 -5.94
CA VAL A 12 -7.97 0.79 -7.15
C VAL A 12 -7.13 2.06 -7.28
N ASP A 13 -7.74 3.24 -7.12
CA ASP A 13 -7.04 4.51 -7.20
C ASP A 13 -5.89 4.57 -6.16
N THR A 14 -6.17 4.17 -4.91
CA THR A 14 -5.16 4.18 -3.84
C THR A 14 -4.05 3.17 -4.08
N TYR A 15 -4.41 1.97 -4.54
CA TYR A 15 -3.45 0.91 -4.83
C TYR A 15 -2.49 1.34 -5.94
N ASP A 16 -3.03 1.80 -7.07
CA ASP A 16 -2.26 2.21 -8.25
C ASP A 16 -1.36 3.42 -7.93
N ASP A 17 -1.89 4.42 -7.23
CA ASP A 17 -1.12 5.60 -6.82
C ASP A 17 0.03 5.24 -5.88
N THR A 18 -0.22 4.34 -4.92
CA THR A 18 0.79 3.88 -3.96
C THR A 18 1.88 3.09 -4.67
N LEU A 19 1.49 2.13 -5.50
CA LEU A 19 2.43 1.30 -6.25
C LEU A 19 3.27 2.14 -7.21
N GLY A 20 2.64 3.06 -7.95
CA GLY A 20 3.35 3.98 -8.84
C GLY A 20 4.31 4.92 -8.10
N SER A 21 3.96 5.37 -6.90
CA SER A 21 4.85 6.14 -6.03
C SER A 21 6.07 5.33 -5.57
N LEU A 22 5.87 4.07 -5.16
CA LEU A 22 6.95 3.17 -4.75
C LEU A 22 7.91 2.85 -5.90
N GLN A 23 7.37 2.58 -7.09
CA GLN A 23 8.17 2.34 -8.29
C GLN A 23 9.00 3.56 -8.67
N ARG A 24 8.40 4.77 -8.63
CA ARG A 24 9.14 6.02 -8.86
C ARG A 24 10.23 6.24 -7.83
N ARG A 25 9.95 6.03 -6.54
CA ARG A 25 10.96 6.11 -5.49
C ARG A 25 12.13 5.17 -5.73
N ARG A 26 11.87 3.91 -6.10
CA ARG A 26 12.94 2.95 -6.48
C ARG A 26 13.77 3.42 -7.66
N ALA A 27 13.16 4.10 -8.63
CA ALA A 27 13.86 4.59 -9.82
C ALA A 27 14.66 5.88 -9.57
N GLU A 28 14.13 6.78 -8.72
CA GLU A 28 14.66 8.14 -8.54
C GLU A 28 15.54 8.30 -7.29
N ASP A 29 15.34 7.48 -6.26
CA ASP A 29 16.06 7.54 -4.99
C ASP A 29 17.02 6.37 -4.83
N PRO A 30 18.34 6.58 -5.01
CA PRO A 30 19.36 5.54 -4.83
C PRO A 30 19.48 5.01 -3.40
N SER A 31 18.93 5.73 -2.41
CA SER A 31 18.92 5.30 -1.01
C SER A 31 17.69 4.46 -0.65
N PHE A 32 16.70 4.39 -1.55
CA PHE A 32 15.51 3.58 -1.33
C PHE A 32 15.81 2.11 -1.56
N ASP A 33 15.65 1.31 -0.51
CA ASP A 33 15.86 -0.13 -0.53
C ASP A 33 14.61 -0.90 -0.06
N ALA A 34 14.59 -2.20 -0.36
CA ALA A 34 13.51 -3.09 0.06
C ALA A 34 13.35 -3.16 1.59
N ALA A 35 14.44 -2.96 2.35
CA ALA A 35 14.40 -2.94 3.81
C ALA A 35 13.59 -1.75 4.35
N SER A 36 13.79 -0.56 3.77
CA SER A 36 13.06 0.66 4.09
C SER A 36 11.58 0.51 3.77
N ALA A 37 11.25 -0.02 2.59
CA ALA A 37 9.86 -0.30 2.21
C ALA A 37 9.19 -1.30 3.18
N ARG A 38 9.90 -2.37 3.59
CA ARG A 38 9.39 -3.33 4.58
C ARG A 38 9.20 -2.70 5.96
N GLY A 39 10.08 -1.78 6.36
CA GLY A 39 9.94 -0.99 7.58
C GLY A 39 8.63 -0.20 7.61
N VAL A 40 8.31 0.46 6.49
CA VAL A 40 7.04 1.18 6.32
C VAL A 40 5.85 0.22 6.37
N LEU A 41 5.88 -0.89 5.62
CA LEU A 41 4.81 -1.90 5.65
C LEU A 41 4.53 -2.41 7.07
N LYS A 42 5.58 -2.69 7.86
CA LYS A 42 5.43 -3.09 9.25
C LYS A 42 4.74 -2.02 10.10
N HIS A 43 5.05 -0.75 9.89
CA HIS A 43 4.36 0.34 10.58
C HIS A 43 2.90 0.47 10.15
N LEU A 44 2.59 0.28 8.86
CA LEU A 44 1.23 0.28 8.35
C LEU A 44 0.39 -0.83 8.99
N TYR A 45 0.91 -2.05 9.15
CA TYR A 45 0.17 -3.12 9.86
C TYR A 45 -0.06 -2.80 11.35
N ILE A 46 0.92 -2.18 12.01
CA ILE A 46 0.73 -1.74 13.41
C ILE A 46 -0.37 -0.68 13.48
N GLN A 47 -0.36 0.27 12.55
CA GLN A 47 -1.42 1.28 12.45
C GLN A 47 -2.77 0.66 12.08
N ASP A 48 -2.78 -0.39 11.25
CA ASP A 48 -3.99 -1.10 10.90
C ASP A 48 -4.60 -1.78 12.14
N GLY A 49 -3.79 -2.56 12.86
CA GLY A 49 -4.19 -3.28 14.07
C GLY A 49 -4.49 -2.39 15.29
N ASN A 50 -3.94 -1.17 15.36
CA ASN A 50 -4.19 -0.24 16.47
C ASN A 50 -5.51 0.54 16.34
N ASP A 51 -6.19 0.48 15.20
CA ASP A 51 -7.32 1.36 14.89
C ASP A 51 -8.68 0.67 15.07
N TRP A 52 -8.84 -0.02 16.18
CA TRP A 52 -10.00 -0.86 16.47
C TRP A 52 -11.34 -0.13 16.65
N VAL A 53 -11.41 1.21 16.55
CA VAL A 53 -12.61 1.97 16.97
C VAL A 53 -13.02 3.13 16.04
N GLY A 54 -12.18 3.59 15.09
CA GLY A 54 -12.35 4.95 14.56
C GLY A 54 -12.38 5.16 13.04
N ARG A 55 -11.88 4.24 12.21
CA ARG A 55 -11.81 4.50 10.77
C ARG A 55 -13.17 4.35 10.12
N GLY A 56 -13.55 5.38 9.37
CA GLY A 56 -14.68 5.28 8.46
C GLY A 56 -14.32 4.33 7.32
N GLU A 57 -15.32 3.68 6.72
CA GLU A 57 -15.15 2.65 5.68
C GLU A 57 -14.21 3.06 4.53
N LEU A 58 -14.18 4.34 4.14
CA LEU A 58 -13.25 4.85 3.14
C LEU A 58 -11.78 4.72 3.59
N GLN A 59 -11.46 5.06 4.84
CA GLN A 59 -10.09 4.96 5.35
C GLN A 59 -9.65 3.51 5.49
N ASP A 60 -10.56 2.58 5.80
CA ASP A 60 -10.23 1.16 5.81
C ASP A 60 -9.87 0.67 4.41
N ILE A 61 -10.65 1.07 3.40
CA ILE A 61 -10.35 0.75 1.99
C ILE A 61 -8.99 1.31 1.57
N VAL A 62 -8.70 2.57 1.94
CA VAL A 62 -7.41 3.22 1.65
C VAL A 62 -6.26 2.49 2.35
N MET A 63 -6.42 2.13 3.63
CA MET A 63 -5.40 1.40 4.39
C MET A 63 -5.12 0.03 3.75
N GLN A 64 -6.16 -0.73 3.41
CA GLN A 64 -6.01 -2.04 2.78
C GLN A 64 -5.34 -1.94 1.40
N ALA A 65 -5.79 -1.03 0.53
CA ALA A 65 -5.15 -0.81 -0.77
C ALA A 65 -3.67 -0.41 -0.63
N THR A 66 -3.34 0.38 0.38
CA THR A 66 -1.95 0.77 0.66
C THR A 66 -1.11 -0.44 1.08
N LEU A 67 -1.61 -1.26 2.01
CA LEU A 67 -0.93 -2.49 2.45
C LEU A 67 -0.67 -3.43 1.27
N ASP A 68 -1.71 -3.73 0.49
CA ASP A 68 -1.62 -4.62 -0.66
C ASP A 68 -0.61 -4.12 -1.71
N ALA A 69 -0.53 -2.82 -1.94
CA ALA A 69 0.43 -2.22 -2.86
C ALA A 69 1.89 -2.39 -2.37
N TYR A 70 2.13 -2.22 -1.07
CA TYR A 70 3.45 -2.45 -0.47
C TYR A 70 3.85 -3.92 -0.50
N GLU A 71 2.91 -4.83 -0.17
CA GLU A 71 3.13 -6.27 -0.22
C GLU A 71 3.49 -6.74 -1.63
N PHE A 72 2.69 -6.34 -2.62
CA PHE A 72 2.95 -6.68 -4.02
C PHE A 72 4.30 -6.14 -4.50
N PHE A 73 4.59 -4.89 -4.19
CA PHE A 73 5.86 -4.26 -4.56
C PHE A 73 7.07 -5.01 -3.98
N LEU A 74 7.02 -5.37 -2.69
CA LEU A 74 8.09 -6.10 -2.02
C LEU A 74 8.25 -7.52 -2.55
N ALA A 75 7.15 -8.26 -2.72
CA ALA A 75 7.18 -9.62 -3.26
C ALA A 75 7.80 -9.63 -4.67
N ARG A 76 7.40 -8.69 -5.53
CA ARG A 76 7.98 -8.55 -6.86
C ARG A 76 9.46 -8.21 -6.83
N TRP A 77 9.88 -7.34 -5.91
CA TRP A 77 11.30 -7.02 -5.77
C TRP A 77 12.10 -8.25 -5.33
N GLU A 78 11.63 -9.01 -4.34
CA GLU A 78 12.27 -10.25 -3.90
C GLU A 78 12.41 -11.28 -5.02
N ASP A 79 11.39 -11.42 -5.87
CA ASP A 79 11.42 -12.29 -7.06
C ASP A 79 12.44 -11.81 -8.11
N GLU A 80 12.63 -10.49 -8.27
CA GLU A 80 13.61 -9.91 -9.19
C GLU A 80 15.06 -10.05 -8.70
N ASP A 81 15.26 -10.09 -7.38
CA ASP A 81 16.59 -10.21 -6.74
C ASP A 81 17.01 -11.70 -6.52
N SER A 82 16.13 -12.67 -6.78
CA SER A 82 16.36 -14.13 -6.64
C SER A 82 16.97 -14.79 -7.89
#